data_AF-A0A1H1KBP2-F1
#
_entry.id   AF-A0A1H1KBP2-F1
#
_cell.length_a   1.000
_cell.length_b   1.000
_cell.length_c   1.000
_cell.angle_alpha   90.00
_cell.angle_beta   90.00
_cell.angle_gamma   90.00
#
_symmetry.space_group_name_H-M   'P 1'
#
loop_
_entity.id
_entity.type
_entity.pdbx_description
1 polymer ?
#
loop_
_entity_poly.entity_id
_entity_poly.type
_entity_poly.pdbx_seq_one_letter_code
_entity_poly.pdbx_strand_id
1 'polypeptide(L)'
;MAGKVYCFNAYNEPINQLNVNGLSAGTVGGWAASGTTIYTPVALAVPRARHGDGQSTAVFPNDMPTPLRIDWDSYTIQSSISMVGLPNVSLDDDLILYIAVNQMTLMTTRGFVLLSVPLQPASKTDAAAATLKSLAHPAFHKN
;
A
#
# COMPACT_ATOMS: atom_id res chain seq x y z
N MET A 1 17.10 4.32 15.88
CA MET A 1 16.94 3.14 14.99
C MET A 1 15.71 3.45 14.18
N ALA A 2 15.78 3.37 12.86
CA ALA A 2 14.65 3.74 12.03
C ALA A 2 13.38 3.01 12.48
N GLY A 3 12.28 3.76 12.55
CA GLY A 3 10.99 3.24 12.95
C GLY A 3 10.41 2.32 11.88
N LYS A 4 9.19 1.84 12.12
CA LYS A 4 8.46 0.96 11.22
C LYS A 4 7.12 1.56 10.82
N VAL A 5 6.61 1.13 9.68
CA VAL A 5 5.21 1.31 9.30
C VAL A 5 4.49 -0.01 9.57
N TYR A 6 3.51 0.02 10.47
CA TYR A 6 2.62 -1.11 10.72
C TYR A 6 1.43 -1.02 9.76
N CYS A 7 1.40 -1.92 8.79
CA CYS A 7 0.36 -2.00 7.77
C CYS A 7 -0.78 -2.89 8.27
N PHE A 8 -1.97 -2.31 8.38
CA PHE A 8 -3.18 -3.01 8.81
C PHE A 8 -4.19 -3.06 7.68
N ASN A 9 -4.77 -4.23 7.47
CA ASN A 9 -5.85 -4.43 6.52
C ASN A 9 -7.21 -4.34 7.22
N ALA A 10 -8.00 -3.36 6.84
CA ALA A 10 -9.35 -3.14 7.34
C ALA A 10 -10.41 -3.92 6.54
N TYR A 11 -10.03 -4.56 5.44
CA TYR A 11 -10.92 -5.35 4.60
C TYR A 11 -11.00 -6.80 5.10
N ASN A 12 -12.14 -7.48 4.85
CA ASN A 12 -12.37 -8.84 5.32
C ASN A 12 -11.57 -9.90 4.53
N GLU A 13 -11.18 -9.61 3.28
CA GLU A 13 -10.24 -10.46 2.52
C GLU A 13 -8.80 -10.19 2.93
N PRO A 14 -7.94 -11.22 3.03
CA PRO A 14 -6.51 -11.02 3.26
C PRO A 14 -5.83 -10.30 2.08
N ILE A 15 -4.84 -9.47 2.38
CA ILE A 15 -3.88 -9.01 1.37
C ILE A 15 -2.91 -10.17 1.14
N ASN A 16 -3.01 -10.79 -0.02
CA ASN A 16 -2.13 -11.90 -0.41
C ASN A 16 -0.69 -11.43 -0.67
N GLN A 17 -0.54 -10.18 -1.10
CA GLN A 17 0.76 -9.61 -1.37
C GLN A 17 0.71 -8.09 -1.23
N LEU A 18 1.40 -7.55 -0.24
CA LEU A 18 1.73 -6.14 -0.14
C LEU A 18 3.11 -5.92 -0.73
N ASN A 19 3.20 -5.13 -1.80
CA ASN A 19 4.48 -4.68 -2.35
C ASN A 19 4.71 -3.22 -1.95
N VAL A 20 5.88 -2.95 -1.39
CA VAL A 20 6.33 -1.62 -0.98
C VAL A 20 7.62 -1.31 -1.73
N ASN A 21 7.63 -0.21 -2.46
CA ASN A 21 8.76 0.20 -3.29
C ASN A 21 9.21 -0.86 -4.31
N GLY A 22 8.24 -1.57 -4.90
CA GLY A 22 8.49 -2.63 -5.90
C GLY A 22 8.95 -3.97 -5.32
N LEU A 23 9.08 -4.09 -3.99
CA LEU A 23 9.51 -5.31 -3.30
C LEU A 23 8.40 -5.88 -2.43
N SER A 24 8.41 -7.21 -2.28
CA SER A 24 7.50 -7.94 -1.40
C SER A 24 7.71 -7.56 0.06
N ALA A 25 6.69 -7.02 0.72
CA ALA A 25 6.65 -6.87 2.17
C ALA A 25 6.04 -8.09 2.86
N GLY A 26 5.14 -8.82 2.18
CA GLY A 26 4.48 -10.03 2.69
C GLY A 26 2.96 -9.96 2.61
N THR A 27 2.30 -10.86 3.36
CA THR A 27 0.83 -10.93 3.47
C THR A 27 0.33 -10.13 4.66
N VAL A 28 -0.93 -9.68 4.61
CA VAL A 28 -1.62 -9.06 5.77
C VAL A 28 -2.97 -9.73 5.93
N GLY A 29 -3.23 -10.28 7.13
CA GLY A 29 -4.50 -10.96 7.42
C GLY A 29 -5.70 -10.05 7.20
N GLY A 30 -6.83 -10.63 6.78
CA GLY A 30 -8.10 -9.91 6.69
C GLY A 30 -8.66 -9.57 8.08
N TRP A 31 -9.56 -8.60 8.12
CA TRP A 31 -10.29 -8.26 9.33
C TRP A 31 -11.18 -9.43 9.78
N ALA A 32 -10.82 -10.05 10.91
CA ALA A 32 -11.56 -11.19 11.45
C ALA A 32 -12.86 -10.75 12.14
N ALA A 33 -13.99 -11.11 11.53
CA ALA A 33 -15.34 -10.91 12.08
C ALA A 33 -15.85 -12.12 12.90
N SER A 34 -15.06 -13.20 13.00
CA SER A 34 -15.39 -14.42 13.74
C SER A 34 -14.12 -15.13 14.24
N GLY A 35 -14.26 -16.08 15.17
CA GLY A 35 -13.15 -16.85 15.77
C GLY A 35 -12.73 -16.36 17.16
N THR A 36 -11.60 -16.86 17.67
CA THR A 36 -11.07 -16.52 19.01
C THR A 36 -10.46 -15.13 19.10
N THR A 37 -10.23 -14.46 17.96
CA THR A 37 -9.60 -13.13 17.85
C THR A 37 -10.47 -12.20 17.02
N ILE A 38 -11.72 -12.01 17.47
CA ILE A 38 -12.65 -11.04 16.85
C ILE A 38 -12.06 -9.63 17.06
N TYR A 39 -12.12 -8.79 16.02
CA TYR A 39 -11.61 -7.41 16.05
C TYR A 39 -10.11 -7.28 16.32
N THR A 40 -9.31 -8.33 16.09
CA THR A 40 -7.85 -8.25 16.23
C THR A 40 -7.22 -8.00 14.86
N PRO A 41 -6.68 -6.81 14.58
CA PRO A 41 -6.10 -6.52 13.28
C PRO A 41 -4.69 -7.14 13.20
N VAL A 42 -4.44 -7.93 12.14
CA VAL A 42 -3.09 -8.46 11.87
C VAL A 42 -2.26 -7.34 11.24
N ALA A 43 -1.11 -7.06 11.81
CA ALA A 43 -0.19 -6.04 11.32
C ALA A 43 1.01 -6.69 10.62
N LEU A 44 1.41 -6.12 9.48
CA LEU A 44 2.71 -6.37 8.89
C LEU A 44 3.62 -5.16 9.17
N ALA A 45 4.74 -5.40 9.83
CA ALA A 45 5.71 -4.35 10.15
C ALA A 45 6.73 -4.21 9.01
N VAL A 46 6.73 -3.07 8.33
CA VAL A 46 7.67 -2.75 7.25
C VAL A 46 8.65 -1.69 7.75
N PRO A 47 9.98 -1.90 7.62
CA PRO A 47 10.95 -0.92 8.09
C PRO A 47 10.88 0.40 7.31
N ARG A 48 11.25 1.49 7.98
CA ARG A 48 11.51 2.79 7.34
C ARG A 48 13.00 2.94 7.08
N ALA A 49 13.34 3.74 6.08
CA ALA A 49 14.73 3.99 5.71
C ALA A 49 14.89 5.41 5.12
N ARG A 50 16.14 5.86 4.97
CA ARG A 50 16.43 6.99 4.07
C ARG A 50 16.49 6.47 2.64
N HIS A 51 16.30 7.35 1.66
CA HIS A 51 16.50 6.96 0.27
C HIS A 51 17.89 6.34 0.05
N GLY A 52 17.94 5.23 -0.70
CA GLY A 52 19.17 4.49 -0.98
C GLY A 52 19.50 3.40 0.05
N ASP A 53 19.00 3.50 1.28
CA ASP A 53 19.16 2.48 2.31
C ASP A 53 18.10 1.39 2.14
N GLY A 54 18.49 0.18 1.73
CA GLY A 54 17.60 -1.00 1.73
C GLY A 54 17.00 -1.43 0.40
N GLN A 55 17.70 -1.25 -0.74
CA GLN A 55 17.21 -1.72 -2.06
C GLN A 55 16.97 -3.24 -2.18
N SER A 56 17.38 -4.05 -1.19
CA SER A 56 17.13 -5.50 -1.17
C SER A 56 15.90 -5.92 -0.36
N THR A 57 15.22 -5.00 0.33
CA THR A 57 14.06 -5.29 1.17
C THR A 57 12.96 -4.25 0.98
N ALA A 58 11.70 -4.66 1.16
CA ALA A 58 10.60 -3.71 1.19
C ALA A 58 10.78 -2.68 2.33
N VAL A 59 10.88 -1.40 1.99
CA VAL A 59 11.08 -0.29 2.94
C VAL A 59 10.20 0.90 2.57
N PHE A 60 9.82 1.70 3.57
CA PHE A 60 9.23 3.02 3.37
C PHE A 60 10.31 4.11 3.48
N PRO A 61 10.80 4.66 2.35
CA PRO A 61 11.68 5.83 2.39
C PRO A 61 10.96 7.06 2.95
N ASN A 62 11.68 7.85 3.77
CA ASN A 62 11.11 9.04 4.39
C ASN A 62 11.08 10.28 3.48
N ASP A 63 11.89 10.28 2.43
CA ASP A 63 12.27 11.43 1.62
C ASP A 63 11.86 11.31 0.15
N MET A 64 11.11 10.27 -0.21
CA MET A 64 10.48 10.14 -1.54
C MET A 64 9.11 9.47 -1.46
N PRO A 65 8.27 9.61 -2.50
CA PRO A 65 7.06 8.81 -2.64
C PRO A 65 7.39 7.31 -2.69
N THR A 66 6.67 6.53 -1.90
CA THR A 66 6.76 5.07 -1.86
C THR A 66 5.62 4.49 -2.71
N PRO A 67 5.90 3.87 -3.88
CA PRO A 67 4.88 3.19 -4.64
C PRO A 67 4.42 1.93 -3.90
N LEU A 68 3.12 1.71 -3.89
CA LEU A 68 2.46 0.59 -3.25
C LEU A 68 1.66 -0.21 -4.27
N ARG A 69 1.74 -1.53 -4.17
CA ARG A 69 0.82 -2.44 -4.86
C ARG A 69 0.24 -3.40 -3.85
N ILE A 70 -1.09 -3.42 -3.77
CA ILE A 70 -1.85 -4.22 -2.84
C ILE A 70 -2.65 -5.23 -3.66
N ASP A 71 -2.33 -6.52 -3.51
CA ASP A 71 -3.03 -7.60 -4.20
C ASP A 71 -3.96 -8.33 -3.20
N TRP A 72 -5.27 -8.12 -3.36
CA TRP A 72 -6.31 -8.97 -2.76
C TRP A 72 -6.70 -10.09 -3.74
N ASP A 73 -7.54 -11.02 -3.28
CA ASP A 73 -8.15 -12.01 -4.16
C ASP A 73 -9.04 -11.33 -5.21
N SER A 74 -9.89 -10.40 -4.78
CA SER A 74 -10.88 -9.76 -5.63
C SER A 74 -10.33 -8.68 -6.58
N TYR A 75 -9.29 -7.94 -6.18
CA TYR A 75 -8.74 -6.84 -6.99
C TYR A 75 -7.29 -6.51 -6.63
N THR A 76 -6.63 -5.76 -7.52
CA THR A 76 -5.30 -5.20 -7.29
C THR A 76 -5.41 -3.69 -7.26
N ILE A 77 -4.77 -3.05 -6.29
CA ILE A 77 -4.68 -1.60 -6.20
C ILE A 77 -3.23 -1.18 -6.32
N GLN A 78 -2.98 -0.16 -7.14
CA GLN A 78 -1.71 0.53 -7.19
C GLN A 78 -1.90 1.96 -6.68
N SER A 79 -1.01 2.40 -5.80
CA SER A 79 -1.07 3.73 -5.19
C SER A 79 0.33 4.17 -4.77
N SER A 80 0.42 5.29 -4.07
CA SER A 80 1.67 5.75 -3.47
C SER A 80 1.42 6.49 -2.17
N ILE A 81 2.38 6.43 -1.25
CA ILE A 81 2.40 7.24 -0.04
C ILE A 81 3.67 8.05 -0.03
N SER A 82 3.55 9.36 0.18
CA SER A 82 4.69 10.25 0.36
C SER A 82 4.76 10.69 1.82
N MET A 83 5.91 10.46 2.45
CA MET A 83 6.22 11.04 3.76
C MET A 83 6.91 12.41 3.65
N VAL A 84 7.20 12.84 2.42
CA VAL A 84 7.87 14.11 2.13
C VAL A 84 7.00 15.27 2.60
N GLY A 85 7.57 16.12 3.46
CA GLY A 85 6.91 17.32 3.94
C GLY A 85 5.85 17.09 5.02
N LEU A 86 5.72 15.86 5.55
CA LEU A 86 4.84 15.62 6.69
C LEU A 86 5.39 16.31 7.95
N PRO A 87 4.59 17.14 8.64
CA PRO A 87 5.04 17.84 9.84
C PRO A 87 5.22 16.85 10.99
N ASN A 88 6.28 17.03 11.79
CA ASN A 88 6.51 16.31 13.05
C ASN A 88 6.60 14.78 12.91
N VAL A 89 7.17 14.29 11.80
CA VAL A 89 7.44 12.87 11.58
C VAL A 89 8.95 12.67 11.41
N SER A 90 9.60 12.14 12.45
CA SER A 90 11.00 11.71 12.39
C SER A 90 11.12 10.35 11.71
N LEU A 91 12.31 10.01 11.23
CA LEU A 91 12.62 8.66 10.72
C LEU A 91 12.53 7.58 11.81
N ASP A 92 12.82 7.95 13.06
CA ASP A 92 12.78 7.03 14.21
C ASP A 92 11.36 6.78 14.73
N ASP A 93 10.35 7.52 14.26
CA ASP A 93 8.97 7.36 14.71
C ASP A 93 8.33 6.11 14.09
N ASP A 94 7.56 5.38 14.89
CA ASP A 94 6.68 4.35 14.36
C ASP A 94 5.40 4.98 13.80
N LEU A 95 4.93 4.43 12.67
CA LEU A 95 3.74 4.88 11.97
C LEU A 95 2.77 3.72 11.76
N ILE A 96 1.51 4.04 11.58
CA ILE A 96 0.42 3.11 11.29
C ILE A 96 -0.09 3.45 9.90
N LEU A 97 -0.14 2.45 9.02
CA LEU A 97 -0.80 2.54 7.73
C LEU A 97 -2.07 1.69 7.79
N TYR A 98 -3.21 2.37 7.83
CA TYR A 98 -4.52 1.74 7.78
C TYR A 98 -5.00 1.64 6.34
N ILE A 99 -5.22 0.41 5.85
CA ILE A 99 -5.56 0.12 4.46
C ILE A 99 -7.02 -0.34 4.42
N ALA A 100 -7.89 0.47 3.83
CA ALA A 100 -9.26 0.12 3.47
C ALA A 100 -9.41 0.01 1.95
N VAL A 101 -10.55 -0.52 1.49
CA VAL A 101 -10.82 -0.75 0.06
C VAL A 101 -10.72 0.51 -0.78
N ASN A 102 -11.23 1.63 -0.25
CA ASN A 102 -11.38 2.90 -0.95
C ASN A 102 -10.44 4.00 -0.44
N GLN A 103 -9.63 3.72 0.58
CA GLN A 103 -8.77 4.72 1.21
C GLN A 103 -7.61 4.07 1.98
N MET A 104 -6.45 4.71 1.91
CA MET A 104 -5.35 4.48 2.84
C MET A 104 -5.18 5.69 3.75
N THR A 105 -4.90 5.45 5.02
CA THR A 105 -4.61 6.52 5.99
C THR A 105 -3.30 6.23 6.70
N LEU A 106 -2.36 7.17 6.61
CA LEU A 106 -1.12 7.14 7.39
C LEU A 106 -1.31 7.97 8.65
N MET A 107 -0.97 7.39 9.80
CA MET A 107 -1.11 8.05 11.10
C MET A 107 0.09 7.74 12.01
N THR A 108 0.32 8.59 13.00
CA THR A 108 1.27 8.30 14.09
C THR A 108 0.68 7.26 15.04
N THR A 109 1.52 6.61 15.86
CA THR A 109 1.04 5.71 16.95
C THR A 109 0.21 6.43 18.02
N ARG A 110 0.20 7.77 18.02
CA ARG A 110 -0.63 8.61 18.89
C ARG A 110 -2.01 8.91 18.30
N GLY A 111 -2.31 8.42 17.09
CA GLY A 111 -3.61 8.61 16.44
C GLY A 111 -3.73 9.90 15.61
N PHE A 112 -2.67 10.69 15.45
CA PHE A 112 -2.68 11.83 14.52
C PHE A 112 -2.62 11.35 13.08
N VAL A 113 -3.64 11.70 12.29
CA VAL A 113 -3.67 11.46 10.84
C VAL A 113 -2.69 12.40 10.16
N LEU A 114 -1.78 11.81 9.38
CA LEU A 114 -0.75 12.53 8.64
C LEU A 114 -1.15 12.73 7.17
N LEU A 115 -1.74 11.69 6.57
CA LEU A 115 -2.15 11.67 5.17
C LEU A 115 -3.34 10.73 4.98
N SER A 116 -4.22 11.05 4.05
CA SER A 116 -5.22 10.13 3.51
C SER A 116 -5.18 10.13 1.99
N VAL A 117 -5.13 8.94 1.40
CA VAL A 117 -5.05 8.73 -0.05
C VAL A 117 -6.27 7.92 -0.48
N PRO A 118 -7.14 8.44 -1.35
CA PRO A 118 -8.23 7.65 -1.90
C PRO A 118 -7.67 6.52 -2.77
N LEU A 119 -8.28 5.34 -2.67
CA LEU A 119 -7.99 4.18 -3.50
C LEU A 119 -9.15 3.92 -4.45
N GLN A 120 -8.83 3.47 -5.66
CA GLN A 120 -9.80 3.02 -6.65
C GLN A 120 -9.48 1.57 -6.99
N PRO A 121 -10.32 0.61 -6.58
CA PRO A 121 -10.17 -0.79 -6.98
C PRO A 121 -10.18 -0.90 -8.50
N ALA A 122 -9.11 -1.40 -9.09
CA ALA A 122 -9.15 -1.88 -10.47
C ALA A 122 -9.58 -3.34 -10.41
N SER A 123 -10.73 -3.69 -10.99
CA SER A 123 -11.08 -5.10 -11.15
C SER A 123 -9.99 -5.76 -12.01
N LYS A 124 -9.60 -7.00 -11.70
CA LYS A 124 -8.56 -7.72 -12.47
C LYS A 124 -8.96 -7.84 -13.96
N THR A 125 -10.26 -7.84 -14.24
CA THR A 125 -10.85 -7.78 -15.60
C THR A 125 -10.65 -6.43 -16.29
N ASP A 126 -10.74 -5.30 -15.57
CA ASP A 126 -10.56 -3.97 -16.17
C ASP A 126 -9.08 -3.70 -16.49
N ALA A 127 -8.16 -4.22 -15.67
CA ALA A 127 -6.72 -4.11 -15.93
C ALA A 127 -6.32 -4.80 -17.26
N ALA A 128 -6.88 -5.97 -17.55
CA ALA A 128 -6.65 -6.68 -18.81
C ALA A 128 -7.26 -5.94 -20.03
N ALA A 129 -8.44 -5.32 -19.86
CA ALA A 129 -9.09 -4.55 -20.91
C ALA A 129 -8.33 -3.25 -21.27
N ALA A 130 -7.68 -2.61 -20.29
CA ALA A 130 -6.84 -1.43 -20.53
C ALA A 130 -5.59 -1.76 -21.37
N THR A 131 -4.96 -2.92 -21.13
CA THR A 131 -3.79 -3.37 -21.91
C THR A 131 -4.17 -3.67 -23.37
N LEU A 132 -5.30 -4.34 -23.62
CA LEU A 132 -5.77 -4.66 -24.97
C LEU A 132 -6.15 -3.42 -25.78
N LYS A 133 -6.72 -2.38 -25.15
CA LYS A 133 -7.02 -1.11 -25.83
C LYS A 133 -5.77 -0.33 -26.24
N SER A 134 -4.67 -0.45 -25.48
CA SER A 134 -3.40 0.20 -25.84
C SER A 134 -2.68 -0.47 -27.03
N LEU A 135 -2.97 -1.74 -27.30
CA LEU A 135 -2.41 -2.51 -28.42
C LEU A 135 -3.23 -2.35 -29.71
N ALA A 136 -4.45 -1.81 -29.63
CA ALA A 136 -5.31 -1.54 -30.77
C ALA A 136 -5.12 -0.09 -31.27
N HIS A 137 -3.93 0.27 -31.75
CA HIS A 137 -3.74 1.51 -32.51
C HIS A 137 -4.17 1.26 -33.98
N PRO A 138 -5.11 2.03 -34.56
CA PRO A 138 -5.55 1.83 -35.93
C PRO A 138 -4.51 2.41 -36.91
N ALA A 139 -3.55 1.57 -37.31
CA ALA A 139 -2.69 1.86 -38.45
C ALA A 139 -3.44 1.60 -39.76
N PHE A 140 -4.30 2.52 -40.21
CA PHE A 140 -4.75 2.53 -41.62
C PHE A 140 -5.29 3.92 -42.00
N HIS A 141 -4.39 4.80 -42.47
CA HIS A 141 -4.79 5.89 -43.37
C HIS A 141 -4.58 5.40 -44.81
N LYS A 142 -5.68 5.33 -45.57
CA LYS A 142 -5.71 5.02 -46.99
C LYS A 142 -5.06 6.17 -47.79
N ASN A 143 -4.31 5.79 -48.83
CA ASN A 143 -3.90 6.66 -49.94
C ASN A 143 -5.12 7.11 -50.76
#